data_AF-A0A8K0IZ34-F1
#
_entry.id   AF-A0A8K0IZ34-F1
#
_cell.length_a   1.000
_cell.length_b   1.000
_cell.length_c   1.000
_cell.angle_alpha   90.00
_cell.angle_beta   90.00
_cell.angle_gamma   90.00
#
_symmetry.space_group_name_H-M   'P 1'
#
loop_
_entity.id
_entity.type
_entity.pdbx_description
1 polymer ?
#
loop_
_entity_poly.entity_id
_entity_poly.type
_entity_poly.pdbx_seq_one_letter_code
_entity_poly.pdbx_strand_id
1 'polypeptide(L)' 'MSDWIETDECVRVCGVDRNSVGISSDSLLEPHFTEKLCSPACHQNCPNIVDLYFNLAAGEGKRNALVPSPMS' A
#
# COMPACT_ATOMS: atom_id res chain seq x y z
N MET A 1 -2.45 -16.02 -8.44
CA MET A 1 -1.48 -15.03 -7.94
C MET A 1 -0.54 -15.78 -7.04
N SER A 2 0.72 -15.79 -7.43
CA SER A 2 1.80 -16.65 -6.92
C SER A 2 1.98 -16.51 -5.41
N ASP A 3 2.37 -17.59 -4.74
CA ASP A 3 2.76 -17.66 -3.32
C ASP A 3 4.02 -16.82 -3.00
N TRP A 4 4.01 -15.53 -3.38
CA TRP A 4 5.09 -14.59 -3.12
C TRP A 4 4.94 -14.06 -1.70
N ILE A 5 5.76 -14.58 -0.81
CA ILE A 5 5.84 -14.13 0.57
C ILE A 5 6.84 -12.98 0.63
N GLU A 6 6.36 -11.80 1.04
CA GLU A 6 7.23 -10.63 1.21
C GLU A 6 8.27 -10.86 2.31
N THR A 7 9.50 -10.40 2.06
CA THR A 7 10.62 -10.54 2.98
C THR A 7 10.55 -9.47 4.09
N ASP A 8 11.29 -9.67 5.18
CA ASP A 8 11.41 -8.64 6.23
C ASP A 8 12.09 -7.36 5.71
N GLU A 9 12.99 -7.49 4.74
CA GLU A 9 13.56 -6.34 4.06
C GLU A 9 12.48 -5.53 3.34
N CYS A 10 11.63 -6.22 2.57
CA CYS A 10 10.52 -5.64 1.86
C CYS A 10 9.55 -4.89 2.81
N VAL A 11 9.13 -5.56 3.89
CA VAL A 11 8.26 -5.00 4.93
C VAL A 11 8.85 -3.73 5.53
N ARG A 12 10.16 -3.74 5.82
CA ARG A 12 10.87 -2.59 6.40
C ARG A 12 10.96 -1.40 5.44
N VAL A 13 11.25 -1.62 4.15
CA VAL A 13 11.37 -0.52 3.17
C VAL A 13 10.02 0.12 2.86
N CYS A 14 8.93 -0.64 2.89
CA CYS A 14 7.57 -0.11 2.75
C CYS A 14 7.05 0.55 4.03
N GLY A 15 7.76 0.44 5.16
CA GLY A 15 7.32 0.98 6.44
C GLY A 15 6.11 0.27 7.04
N VAL A 16 5.89 -1.00 6.69
CA VAL A 16 4.81 -1.84 7.24
C VAL A 16 5.34 -2.76 8.34
N ASP A 17 4.47 -3.27 9.21
CA ASP A 17 4.81 -4.23 10.26
C ASP A 17 4.01 -5.53 10.10
N ARG A 18 4.69 -6.67 10.04
CA ARG A 18 4.07 -8.00 9.92
C ARG A 18 3.30 -8.41 11.17
N ASN A 19 3.59 -7.79 12.32
CA ASN A 19 2.92 -8.04 13.58
C ASN A 19 1.68 -7.16 13.79
N SER A 20 1.37 -6.25 12.86
CA SER A 20 0.16 -5.46 12.94
C SER A 20 -1.07 -6.37 12.81
N VAL A 21 -1.98 -6.28 13.78
CA VAL A 21 -3.28 -6.94 13.73
C VAL A 21 -4.28 -6.04 13.02
N GLY A 22 -4.32 -6.18 11.70
CA GLY A 22 -5.20 -5.41 10.82
C GLY A 22 -4.48 -4.32 10.02
N ILE A 23 -5.19 -3.80 9.02
CA ILE A 23 -4.75 -2.72 8.13
C ILE A 23 -5.75 -1.56 8.23
N SER A 24 -5.25 -0.34 8.38
CA SER A 24 -6.07 0.87 8.35
C SER A 24 -5.74 1.69 7.11
N SER A 25 -6.76 2.19 6.44
CA SER A 25 -6.60 3.18 5.36
C SER A 25 -6.06 4.52 5.88
N ASP A 26 -6.27 4.83 7.17
CA ASP A 26 -5.79 6.07 7.79
C ASP A 26 -4.26 6.21 7.73
N SER A 27 -3.51 5.10 7.69
CA SER A 27 -2.06 5.14 7.55
C SER A 27 -1.61 5.83 6.26
N LEU A 28 -2.44 5.83 5.20
CA LEU A 28 -2.16 6.55 3.96
C LEU A 28 -2.22 8.07 4.11
N LEU A 29 -2.84 8.57 5.19
CA LEU A 29 -2.86 9.99 5.54
C LEU A 29 -1.57 10.43 6.25
N GLU A 30 -0.75 9.49 6.73
CA GLU A 30 0.54 9.79 7.36
C GLU A 30 1.63 10.00 6.29
N PRO A 31 2.19 11.22 6.13
CA PRO A 31 3.12 11.53 5.03
C PRO A 31 4.37 10.64 5.05
N HIS A 32 4.87 10.32 6.24
CA HIS A 32 6.06 9.49 6.41
C HIS A 32 5.81 8.02 6.03
N PHE A 33 4.59 7.51 6.23
CA PHE A 33 4.22 6.17 5.77
C PHE A 33 4.12 6.15 4.24
N THR A 34 3.38 7.10 3.68
CA THR A 34 3.17 7.20 2.22
C THR A 34 4.49 7.42 1.47
N GLU A 35 5.43 8.19 2.02
CA GLU A 35 6.77 8.34 1.43
C GLU A 35 7.52 7.00 1.30
N LYS A 36 7.46 6.16 2.35
CA LYS A 36 8.10 4.82 2.33
C LYS A 36 7.38 3.86 1.40
N LEU A 37 6.06 3.82 1.48
CA LEU A 37 5.21 2.96 0.65
C LEU A 37 5.39 3.28 -0.84
N CYS A 38 5.44 4.56 -1.21
CA CYS A 38 5.63 4.99 -2.61
C CYS A 38 7.11 5.11 -3.01
N SER A 39 8.05 4.70 -2.15
CA SER A 39 9.47 4.73 -2.49
C SER A 39 9.80 3.72 -3.60
N PRO A 40 10.80 4.00 -4.46
CA PRO A 40 11.23 3.05 -5.47
C PRO A 40 11.66 1.70 -4.89
N ALA A 41 12.20 1.70 -3.66
CA ALA A 41 12.60 0.47 -2.97
C ALA A 41 11.39 -0.41 -2.63
N CYS A 42 10.28 0.17 -2.14
CA CYS A 42 9.06 -0.58 -1.88
C CYS A 42 8.42 -1.08 -3.21
N HIS A 43 8.27 -0.21 -4.21
CA HIS A 43 7.65 -0.58 -5.49
C HIS A 43 8.34 -1.72 -6.24
N GLN A 44 9.67 -1.80 -6.16
CA GLN A 44 10.43 -2.83 -6.89
C GLN A 44 10.54 -4.15 -6.13
N ASN A 45 10.49 -4.12 -4.80
CA ASN A 45 10.74 -5.31 -3.96
C ASN A 45 9.46 -5.89 -3.36
N CYS A 46 8.34 -5.16 -3.38
CA CYS A 46 7.15 -5.47 -2.58
C CYS A 46 5.83 -5.37 -3.37
N PRO A 47 5.67 -6.14 -4.45
CA PRO A 47 4.51 -6.02 -5.32
C PRO A 47 3.18 -6.27 -4.59
N ASN A 48 3.13 -7.16 -3.60
CA ASN A 48 1.87 -7.49 -2.91
C ASN A 48 1.48 -6.42 -1.88
N ILE A 49 2.45 -5.81 -1.18
CA ILE A 49 2.17 -4.73 -0.22
C ILE A 49 1.66 -3.49 -0.97
N VAL A 50 2.32 -3.14 -2.09
CA VAL A 50 1.93 -1.98 -2.90
C VAL A 50 0.52 -2.17 -3.46
N ASP A 51 0.24 -3.34 -4.05
CA ASP A 51 -1.09 -3.65 -4.58
C ASP A 51 -2.17 -3.61 -3.49
N LEU A 52 -1.88 -4.17 -2.30
CA LEU A 52 -2.80 -4.16 -1.16
C LEU A 52 -3.21 -2.75 -0.74
N TYR A 53 -2.23 -1.86 -0.49
CA TYR A 53 -2.51 -0.50 -0.05
C TYR A 53 -3.10 0.37 -1.16
N PHE A 54 -2.71 0.15 -2.43
CA PHE A 54 -3.32 0.84 -3.57
C PHE A 54 -4.79 0.47 -3.72
N ASN A 55 -5.13 -0.81 -3.62
CA ASN A 55 -6.51 -1.29 -3.66
C ASN A 55 -7.32 -0.82 -2.44
N LEU A 56 -6.69 -0.72 -1.27
CA LEU A 56 -7.30 -0.15 -0.08
C LEU A 56 -7.65 1.33 -0.30
N ALA A 57 -6.71 2.13 -0.80
CA ALA A 57 -6.92 3.55 -1.13
C ALA A 57 -8.05 3.73 -2.15
N ALA A 58 -8.08 2.89 -3.20
CA ALA A 58 -9.13 2.91 -4.21
C ALA A 58 -10.52 2.52 -3.65
N GLY A 59 -10.56 1.82 -2.52
CA GLY A 59 -11.78 1.43 -1.80
C GLY A 59 -12.40 2.54 -0.95
N GLU A 60 -11.58 3.46 -0.42
CA GLU A 60 -12.00 4.51 0.51
C GLU A 60 -12.95 5.56 -0.09
N GLY A 61 -13.02 5.65 -1.42
CA GLY A 61 -13.85 6.62 -2.16
C GLY A 61 -15.21 6.13 -2.64
N LYS A 62 -15.60 4.87 -2.41
CA LYS A 62 -16.78 4.27 -3.10
C LYS A 62 -18.16 4.67 -2.55
N ARG A 63 -18.26 5.54 -1.53
CA ARG A 63 -19.57 5.90 -0.93
C ARG A 63 -20.16 7.26 -1.28
N ASN A 64 -19.45 8.18 -1.93
CA ASN A 64 -20.05 9.36 -2.60
C ASN A 64 -18.93 10.28 -3.12
N ALA A 65 -18.55 10.14 -4.39
CA ALA A 65 -18.03 11.20 -5.26
C ALA A 65 -17.31 10.56 -6.45
N LEU A 66 -17.82 10.81 -7.65
CA LEU A 66 -17.06 11.11 -8.88
C LEU A 66 -15.54 10.84 -8.79
N VAL A 67 -15.11 9.59 -8.93
CA VAL A 67 -13.71 9.28 -9.23
C VAL A 67 -13.60 9.25 -10.76
N PRO A 68 -12.94 10.22 -11.42
CA PRO A 68 -12.64 10.09 -12.83
C PRO A 68 -11.64 8.93 -13.01
N SER A 69 -11.96 8.08 -13.99
CA SER A 69 -11.22 6.92 -14.48
C SER A 69 -9.71 7.16 -14.68
N PRO A 70 -8.88 6.10 -14.65
CA PRO A 70 -7.42 6.22 -14.53
C PRO A 70 -6.82 6.91 -15.76
N MET A 71 -5.80 7.72 -15.53
CA MET A 71 -5.00 8.36 -16.58
C MET A 71 -4.24 7.27 -17.36
N SER A 72 -4.53 7.19 -18.66
CA SER A 72 -3.70 6.52 -19.68
C SER A 72 -2.45 7.33 -20.00
#